data_AF-A0A954IVP6-F1
#
_entry.id   AF-A0A954IVP6-F1
#
_cell.length_a   1.000
_cell.length_b   1.000
_cell.length_c   1.000
_cell.angle_alpha   90.00
_cell.angle_beta   90.00
_cell.angle_gamma   90.00
#
_symmetry.space_group_name_H-M   'P 1'
#
loop_
_entity.id
_entity.type
_entity.pdbx_description
1 polymer ?
#
loop_
_entity_poly.entity_id
_entity_poly.type
_entity_poly.pdbx_seq_one_letter_code
_entity_poly.pdbx_strand_id
1 'polypeptide(L)'
;MTEHPLQPMVERIKDDPFFLAYCLSRFATDHGLDDATLANRLGCELDRLPHVMLCRYPDPSSNSFSACIRAIAEYVPCDAMALQAILTPSLEDTDHV
;
A
#
# COMPACT_ATOMS: atom_id res chain seq x y z
N MET A 1 1.66 -19.12 -14.15
CA MET A 1 1.92 -17.79 -13.56
C MET A 1 1.52 -16.78 -14.61
N THR A 2 0.33 -16.20 -14.49
CA THR A 2 -0.07 -15.09 -15.36
C THR A 2 0.59 -13.87 -14.78
N GLU A 3 1.68 -13.42 -15.39
CA GLU A 3 2.32 -12.14 -15.07
C GLU A 3 1.27 -11.03 -15.20
N HIS A 4 1.00 -10.31 -14.11
CA HIS A 4 0.07 -9.19 -14.17
C HIS A 4 0.74 -8.09 -15.02
N PRO A 5 0.07 -7.51 -16.03
CA PRO A 5 0.68 -6.56 -16.95
C PRO A 5 1.29 -5.33 -16.25
N LEU A 6 0.87 -5.05 -15.01
CA LEU A 6 1.37 -3.94 -14.20
C LEU A 6 2.55 -4.30 -13.30
N GLN A 7 2.86 -5.59 -13.09
CA GLN A 7 4.01 -6.01 -12.27
C GLN A 7 5.34 -5.33 -12.65
N PRO A 8 5.78 -5.27 -13.93
CA PRO A 8 7.05 -4.62 -14.26
C PRO A 8 7.06 -3.11 -13.90
N MET A 9 5.89 -2.48 -13.88
CA MET A 9 5.74 -1.08 -13.51
C MET A 9 5.79 -0.93 -11.99
N VAL A 10 5.13 -1.82 -11.25
CA VAL A 10 5.23 -1.92 -9.79
C VAL A 10 6.69 -2.09 -9.38
N GLU A 11 7.42 -3.09 -9.91
CA GLU A 11 8.84 -3.32 -9.57
C GLU A 11 9.70 -2.05 -9.70
N ARG A 12 9.43 -1.20 -10.70
CA ARG A 12 10.18 0.04 -10.93
C ARG A 12 9.88 1.14 -9.90
N ILE A 13 8.67 1.14 -9.32
CA ILE A 13 8.22 2.18 -8.38
C ILE A 13 8.27 1.74 -6.92
N LYS A 14 8.65 0.49 -6.64
CA LYS A 14 8.81 -0.03 -5.27
C LYS A 14 9.85 0.75 -4.45
N ASP A 15 10.79 1.42 -5.12
CA ASP A 15 11.80 2.27 -4.46
C ASP A 15 11.42 3.77 -4.47
N ASP A 16 10.24 4.13 -4.98
CA ASP A 16 9.79 5.53 -5.08
C ASP A 16 8.78 5.85 -3.95
N PRO A 17 9.15 6.68 -2.95
CA PRO A 17 8.31 6.99 -1.79
C PRO A 17 7.05 7.79 -2.15
N PHE A 18 6.91 8.24 -3.41
CA PHE A 18 5.70 8.88 -3.88
C PHE A 18 4.53 7.91 -4.04
N PHE A 19 4.79 6.60 -4.15
CA PHE A 19 3.78 5.58 -4.41
C PHE A 19 3.52 4.68 -3.21
N LEU A 20 2.32 4.12 -3.15
CA LEU A 20 1.98 3.09 -2.15
C LEU A 20 2.85 1.84 -2.30
N ALA A 21 3.35 1.54 -3.50
CA ALA A 21 4.29 0.44 -3.75
C ALA A 21 5.45 0.44 -2.76
N TYR A 22 6.07 1.60 -2.52
CA TYR A 22 7.20 1.72 -1.59
C TYR A 22 6.83 1.31 -0.16
N CYS A 23 5.78 1.89 0.40
CA CYS A 23 5.37 1.56 1.76
C CYS A 23 4.85 0.13 1.90
N LEU A 24 4.06 -0.34 0.94
CA LEU A 24 3.48 -1.69 0.97
C LEU A 24 4.55 -2.78 0.76
N SER A 25 5.52 -2.57 -0.13
CA SER A 25 6.63 -3.51 -0.32
C SER A 25 7.55 -3.57 0.88
N ARG A 26 7.79 -2.45 1.56
CA ARG A 26 8.53 -2.44 2.82
C ARG A 26 7.78 -3.17 3.92
N PHE A 27 6.50 -2.85 4.13
CA PHE A 27 5.65 -3.55 5.09
C PHE A 27 5.58 -5.06 4.82
N ALA A 28 5.41 -5.47 3.56
CA ALA A 28 5.42 -6.87 3.18
C ALA A 28 6.77 -7.54 3.52
N THR A 29 7.88 -6.85 3.27
CA THR A 29 9.23 -7.34 3.60
C THR A 29 9.42 -7.49 5.11
N ASP A 30 9.10 -6.44 5.89
CA ASP A 30 9.21 -6.43 7.35
C ASP A 30 8.36 -7.52 8.02
N HIS A 31 7.22 -7.89 7.41
CA HIS A 31 6.31 -8.92 7.93
C HIS A 31 6.39 -10.27 7.21
N GLY A 32 7.32 -10.45 6.25
CA GLY A 32 7.45 -11.69 5.47
C GLY A 32 6.19 -12.10 4.71
N LEU A 33 5.47 -11.13 4.14
CA LEU A 33 4.22 -11.33 3.41
C LEU A 33 4.47 -11.44 1.90
N ASP A 34 3.95 -12.48 1.27
CA ASP A 34 3.81 -12.54 -0.18
C ASP A 34 2.62 -11.70 -0.68
N ASP A 35 2.59 -11.41 -1.98
CA ASP A 35 1.54 -10.61 -2.63
C ASP A 35 0.12 -11.10 -2.32
N ALA A 36 -0.10 -12.43 -2.30
CA ALA A 36 -1.41 -13.01 -1.99
C ALA A 36 -1.84 -12.70 -0.54
N THR A 37 -0.91 -12.77 0.40
CA THR A 37 -1.17 -12.47 1.81
C THR A 37 -1.38 -10.96 2.01
N LEU A 38 -0.60 -10.13 1.32
CA LEU A 38 -0.76 -8.68 1.34
C LEU A 38 -2.12 -8.27 0.77
N ALA A 39 -2.53 -8.82 -0.37
CA ALA A 39 -3.83 -8.55 -0.98
C ALA A 39 -4.98 -8.96 -0.06
N ASN A 40 -4.90 -10.15 0.55
CA ASN A 40 -5.90 -10.61 1.51
C ASN A 40 -5.97 -9.70 2.75
N ARG A 41 -4.83 -9.22 3.23
CA ARG A 41 -4.76 -8.29 4.37
C ARG A 41 -5.33 -6.91 4.04
N LEU A 42 -5.16 -6.45 2.81
CA LEU A 42 -5.78 -5.24 2.28
C LEU A 42 -7.24 -5.45 1.90
N GLY A 43 -7.80 -6.67 2.03
CA GLY A 43 -9.17 -6.97 1.63
C GLY A 43 -9.44 -6.77 0.14
N CYS A 44 -8.42 -6.90 -0.71
CA CYS A 44 -8.55 -6.78 -2.16
C CYS A 44 -8.21 -8.09 -2.89
N GLU A 45 -8.69 -8.22 -4.12
CA GLU A 45 -8.29 -9.32 -5.00
C GLU A 45 -6.80 -9.18 -5.35
N LEU A 46 -6.08 -10.31 -5.50
CA LEU A 46 -4.67 -10.32 -5.87
C LEU A 46 -4.39 -9.57 -7.18
N ASP A 47 -5.30 -9.69 -8.15
CA ASP A 47 -5.20 -8.99 -9.45
C ASP A 47 -5.28 -7.45 -9.31
N ARG A 48 -5.86 -6.95 -8.21
CA ARG A 48 -6.00 -5.52 -7.95
C ARG A 48 -4.84 -4.93 -7.15
N LEU A 49 -4.01 -5.76 -6.53
CA LEU A 49 -2.87 -5.31 -5.73
C LEU A 49 -1.94 -4.37 -6.51
N PRO A 50 -1.57 -4.63 -7.79
CA PRO A 50 -0.75 -3.70 -8.56
C PRO A 50 -1.38 -2.32 -8.73
N HIS A 51 -2.71 -2.26 -8.85
CA HIS A 51 -3.43 -0.98 -8.95
C HIS A 51 -3.34 -0.18 -7.64
N VAL A 52 -3.47 -0.85 -6.49
CA VAL A 52 -3.26 -0.20 -5.18
C VAL A 52 -1.83 0.32 -5.07
N MET A 53 -0.84 -0.50 -5.44
CA MET A 53 0.57 -0.13 -5.37
C MET A 53 0.93 1.09 -6.26
N LEU A 54 0.25 1.25 -7.39
CA LEU A 54 0.40 2.39 -8.29
C LEU A 54 -0.31 3.67 -7.81
N CYS A 55 -1.17 3.59 -6.79
CA CYS A 55 -1.76 4.79 -6.20
C CYS A 55 -0.69 5.63 -5.49
N ARG A 56 -0.89 6.94 -5.49
CA ARG A 56 -0.04 7.88 -4.78
C ARG A 56 -0.10 7.62 -3.27
N TYR A 57 1.05 7.65 -2.61
CA TYR A 57 1.14 7.59 -1.16
C TYR A 57 0.41 8.81 -0.54
N PRO A 58 -0.63 8.59 0.28
CA PRO A 58 -1.30 9.67 0.97
C PRO A 58 -0.46 10.12 2.15
N ASP A 59 -0.25 11.44 2.27
CA ASP A 59 0.56 12.02 3.34
C ASP A 59 -0.11 11.83 4.72
N PRO A 60 0.51 11.08 5.66
CA PRO A 60 -0.10 10.76 6.96
C PRO A 60 -0.20 11.98 7.89
N SER A 61 0.59 13.03 7.65
CA SER A 61 0.52 14.30 8.38
C SER A 61 -0.57 15.25 7.87
N SER A 62 -1.18 14.94 6.71
CA SER A 62 -2.20 15.77 6.10
C SER A 62 -3.57 15.55 6.75
N ASN A 63 -4.31 16.64 6.97
CA ASN A 63 -5.70 16.58 7.45
C ASN A 63 -6.64 15.88 6.45
N SER A 64 -6.20 15.66 5.21
CA SER A 64 -6.93 14.94 4.17
C SER A 64 -6.55 13.46 4.04
N PHE A 65 -5.63 12.95 4.88
CA PHE A 65 -5.14 11.57 4.80
C PHE A 65 -6.27 10.54 4.72
N SER A 66 -7.21 10.55 5.68
CA SER A 66 -8.34 9.62 5.70
C SER A 66 -9.33 9.81 4.54
N ALA A 67 -9.36 10.99 3.91
CA ALA A 67 -10.16 11.21 2.70
C ALA A 67 -9.47 10.60 1.47
N CYS A 68 -8.14 10.76 1.36
CA CYS A 68 -7.35 10.10 0.31
C CYS A 68 -7.41 8.58 0.41
N ILE A 69 -7.30 8.01 1.62
CA ILE A 69 -7.44 6.56 1.84
C ILE A 69 -8.80 6.05 1.34
N ARG A 70 -9.88 6.76 1.68
CA ARG A 70 -11.23 6.43 1.20
C ARG A 70 -11.33 6.48 -0.32
N ALA A 71 -10.82 7.55 -0.93
CA ALA A 71 -10.80 7.67 -2.39
C ALA A 71 -10.03 6.54 -3.08
N ILE A 72 -8.91 6.10 -2.49
CA ILE A 72 -8.12 4.95 -3.00
C ILE A 72 -8.94 3.67 -2.88
N ALA A 73 -9.57 3.41 -1.72
CA ALA A 73 -10.39 2.23 -1.49
C ALA A 73 -11.66 2.18 -2.35
N GLU A 74 -12.20 3.33 -2.73
CA GLU A 74 -13.30 3.43 -3.69
C GLU A 74 -12.83 3.18 -5.13
N TYR A 75 -11.65 3.70 -5.50
CA TYR A 75 -11.07 3.55 -6.83
C TYR A 75 -10.57 2.11 -7.09
N VAL A 76 -9.85 1.53 -6.12
CA VAL A 76 -9.44 0.13 -6.11
C VAL A 76 -10.12 -0.52 -4.92
N PRO A 77 -11.22 -1.27 -5.13
CA PRO A 77 -11.97 -1.90 -4.05
C PRO A 77 -11.07 -2.72 -3.13
N CYS A 78 -10.80 -2.15 -1.96
CA CYS A 78 -9.98 -2.68 -0.88
C CYS A 78 -10.52 -2.17 0.47
N ASP A 79 -10.03 -2.72 1.57
CA ASP A 79 -10.41 -2.30 2.90
C ASP A 79 -9.66 -1.02 3.31
N ALA A 80 -10.40 0.08 3.41
CA ALA A 80 -9.85 1.39 3.76
C ALA A 80 -9.23 1.41 5.17
N MET A 81 -9.78 0.65 6.12
CA MET A 81 -9.25 0.61 7.49
C MET A 81 -7.94 -0.16 7.55
N ALA A 82 -7.83 -1.28 6.84
CA ALA A 82 -6.60 -2.06 6.72
C ALA A 82 -5.50 -1.24 6.04
N LEU A 83 -5.82 -0.54 4.94
CA LEU A 83 -4.88 0.35 4.26
C LEU A 83 -4.41 1.48 5.19
N GLN A 84 -5.33 2.12 5.91
CA GLN A 84 -4.97 3.15 6.89
C GLN A 84 -4.07 2.59 8.00
N ALA A 85 -4.36 1.40 8.52
CA ALA A 85 -3.58 0.77 9.59
C ALA A 85 -2.14 0.46 9.18
N ILE A 86 -1.91 0.10 7.91
CA ILE A 86 -0.56 -0.16 7.38
C ILE A 86 0.21 1.15 7.16
N LEU A 87 -0.47 2.22 6.72
CA LEU A 87 0.17 3.48 6.36
C LEU A 87 0.31 4.46 7.51
N THR A 88 -0.46 4.27 8.58
CA THR A 88 -0.31 5.06 9.80
C THR A 88 0.97 4.58 10.47
N PRO A 89 1.98 5.44 10.66
CA PRO A 89 3.12 5.06 11.48
C PRO A 89 2.55 4.72 12.86
N SER A 90 2.76 3.49 13.32
CA SER A 90 2.58 3.23 14.75
C SER A 90 3.43 4.28 15.45
N LEU A 91 2.82 5.08 16.32
CA LEU A 91 3.44 6.19 17.07
C LEU A 91 4.58 5.71 18.01
N GLU A 92 5.06 4.49 17.83
CA GLU A 92 6.04 3.79 18.66
C GLU A 92 7.46 3.83 18.05
N ASP A 93 7.65 4.28 16.79
CA ASP A 93 8.98 4.35 16.15
C ASP A 93 9.52 5.79 16.00
N THR A 94 9.08 6.73 16.85
CA THR A 94 9.76 8.03 17.00
C THR A 94 10.88 7.92 18.03
N ASP A 95 11.88 7.06 17.79
CA ASP A 95 13.14 7.07 18.54
C ASP A 95 14.30 6.53 17.69
N HIS A 96 14.75 7.32 16.70
CA HIS A 96 16.20 7.38 16.39
C HIS A 96 16.57 8.57 15.49
N VAL A 97 16.98 9.68 16.11
CA VAL A 97 18.29 10.38 15.94
C VAL A 97 18.29 11.70 16.70
#